data_AF-A0A7W0KP90-F1
#
_entry.id   AF-A0A7W0KP90-F1
#
_cell.length_a   1.000
_cell.length_b   1.000
_cell.length_c   1.000
_cell.angle_alpha   90.00
_cell.angle_beta   90.00
_cell.angle_gamma   90.00
#
_symmetry.space_group_name_H-M   'P 1'
#
loop_
_entity.id
_entity.type
_entity.pdbx_description
1 polymer ?
#
loop_
_entity_poly.entity_id
_entity_poly.type
_entity_poly.pdbx_seq_one_letter_code
_entity_poly.pdbx_strand_id
1 'polypeptide(L)'
;MALLVLTARNVIPLFTEDSANVALEVLDTLLLVFIVVELLFAVRITVAKRELLAEPFLLAGIIASIKEIIVLSVKAAETVGKGSVFRDQMVEIGSLGVLVLLLGLTAFLLRRKEREPDEGDKGSP
;
A
#
# COMPACT_ATOMS: atom_id res chain seq x y z
N MET A 1 21.40 28.68 31.41
CA MET A 1 20.03 28.23 31.04
C MET A 1 19.65 28.59 29.60
N ALA A 2 19.74 29.86 29.17
CA ALA A 2 19.37 30.27 27.81
C ALA A 2 20.12 29.51 26.67
N LEU A 3 21.41 29.25 26.85
CA LEU A 3 22.24 28.53 25.87
C LEU A 3 21.85 27.04 25.76
N LEU A 4 21.42 26.43 26.86
CA LEU A 4 20.97 25.03 26.90
C LEU A 4 19.61 24.86 26.21
N VAL A 5 18.72 25.85 26.37
CA VAL A 5 17.42 25.91 25.68
C VAL A 5 17.59 26.15 24.17
N LEU A 6 18.54 27.02 23.78
CA LEU A 6 18.85 27.26 22.36
C LEU A 6 19.46 26.03 21.70
N THR A 7 20.41 25.35 22.36
CA THR A 7 20.98 24.10 21.86
C THR A 7 19.93 22.98 21.82
N ALA A 8 19.07 22.84 22.84
CA ALA A 8 18.01 21.85 22.84
C ALA A 8 17.01 22.06 21.69
N ARG A 9 16.64 23.32 21.40
CA ARG A 9 15.77 23.65 20.27
C ARG A 9 16.37 23.34 18.90
N ASN A 10 17.68 23.40 18.74
CA ASN A 10 18.34 23.10 17.47
C ASN A 10 18.65 21.60 17.28
N VAL A 11 18.75 20.83 18.37
CA VAL A 11 19.06 19.40 18.32
C VAL A 11 17.81 18.53 18.12
N ILE A 12 16.66 18.94 18.66
CA ILE A 12 15.37 18.25 18.48
C ILE A 12 14.97 18.07 16.99
N PRO A 13 15.05 19.08 16.12
CA PRO A 13 14.68 18.92 14.71
C PRO A 13 15.63 18.03 13.91
N LEU A 14 16.92 17.95 14.30
CA LEU A 14 17.89 17.04 13.66
C LEU A 14 17.51 15.57 13.85
N PHE A 15 16.90 15.21 14.98
CA PHE A 15 16.44 13.84 15.20
C PHE A 15 15.09 13.55 14.54
N THR A 16 14.27 14.55 14.22
CA THR A 16 12.95 14.34 13.61
C THR A 16 12.97 14.31 12.09
N GLU A 17 13.84 15.09 11.44
CA GLU A 17 13.97 15.09 9.97
C GLU A 17 14.63 13.79 9.48
N ASP A 18 15.70 13.32 10.14
CA ASP A 18 16.37 12.06 9.79
C ASP A 18 15.52 10.83 10.15
N SER A 19 14.77 10.87 11.26
CA SER A 19 13.99 9.70 11.68
C SER A 19 12.79 9.40 10.78
N ALA A 20 12.18 10.42 10.17
CA ALA A 20 11.08 10.22 9.23
C ALA A 20 11.55 9.47 7.97
N ASN A 21 12.70 9.87 7.41
CA ASN A 21 13.28 9.21 6.25
C ASN A 21 13.69 7.76 6.54
N VAL A 22 14.33 7.52 7.69
CA VAL A 22 14.68 6.16 8.14
C VAL A 22 13.42 5.31 8.33
N ALA A 23 12.36 5.85 8.95
CA ALA A 23 11.11 5.13 9.13
C ALA A 23 10.42 4.78 7.80
N LEU A 24 10.48 5.68 6.82
CA LEU A 24 9.97 5.41 5.47
C LEU A 24 10.77 4.35 4.74
N GLU A 25 12.10 4.36 4.84
CA GLU A 25 12.95 3.34 4.21
C GLU A 25 12.68 1.95 4.81
N VAL A 26 12.50 1.90 6.14
CA VAL A 26 12.08 0.67 6.84
C VAL A 26 10.69 0.25 6.38
N LEU A 27 9.72 1.16 6.29
CA LEU A 27 8.37 0.85 5.82
C LEU A 27 8.36 0.37 4.36
N ASP A 28 9.13 1.03 3.48
CA ASP A 28 9.28 0.68 2.07
C ASP A 28 9.77 -0.77 1.94
N THR A 29 10.80 -1.11 2.71
CA THR A 29 11.39 -2.45 2.78
C THR A 29 10.39 -3.46 3.35
N LEU A 30 9.71 -3.14 4.46
CA LEU A 30 8.74 -4.02 5.09
C LEU A 30 7.54 -4.31 4.19
N LEU A 31 7.01 -3.28 3.50
CA LEU A 31 5.90 -3.44 2.56
C LEU A 31 6.34 -4.21 1.31
N LEU A 32 7.57 -3.99 0.81
CA LEU A 32 8.13 -4.79 -0.27
C LEU A 32 8.26 -6.26 0.12
N VAL A 33 8.78 -6.54 1.32
CA VAL A 33 8.85 -7.90 1.86
C VAL A 33 7.45 -8.50 1.97
N PHE A 34 6.47 -7.73 2.45
CA PHE A 34 5.09 -8.20 2.53
C PHE A 34 4.53 -8.58 1.15
N ILE A 35 4.72 -7.73 0.14
CA ILE A 35 4.32 -8.02 -1.25
C ILE A 35 4.98 -9.31 -1.73
N VAL A 36 6.29 -9.48 -1.52
CA VAL A 36 7.01 -10.69 -1.92
C VAL A 36 6.48 -11.92 -1.20
N VAL A 37 6.26 -11.85 0.11
CA VAL A 37 5.71 -12.95 0.91
C VAL A 37 4.31 -13.34 0.43
N GLU A 38 3.45 -12.35 0.18
CA GLU A 38 2.08 -12.57 -0.29
C GLU A 38 2.06 -13.16 -1.71
N LEU A 39 2.93 -12.67 -2.60
CA LEU A 39 3.10 -13.23 -3.93
C LEU A 39 3.64 -14.66 -3.87
N LEU A 40 4.63 -14.94 -3.02
CA LEU A 40 5.15 -16.30 -2.84
C LEU A 40 4.08 -17.24 -2.31
N PHE A 41 3.21 -16.77 -1.42
CA PHE A 41 2.05 -17.52 -0.95
C PHE A 41 1.03 -17.77 -2.07
N ALA A 42 0.70 -16.75 -2.88
CA ALA A 42 -0.18 -16.88 -4.04
C ALA A 42 0.38 -17.89 -5.06
N VAL A 43 1.68 -17.79 -5.36
CA VAL A 43 2.40 -18.70 -6.27
C VAL A 43 2.40 -20.11 -5.70
N ARG A 44 2.68 -20.28 -4.40
CA ARG A 44 2.61 -21.59 -3.72
C ARG A 44 1.25 -22.23 -3.91
N ILE A 45 0.16 -21.49 -3.69
CA ILE A 45 -1.20 -22.03 -3.86
C ILE A 45 -1.50 -22.32 -5.33
N THR A 46 -1.13 -21.41 -6.23
CA THR A 46 -1.34 -21.59 -7.67
C THR A 46 -0.62 -22.82 -8.20
N VAL A 47 0.60 -23.08 -7.76
CA VAL A 47 1.35 -24.29 -8.13
C VAL A 47 0.69 -25.54 -7.54
N ALA A 48 0.20 -25.47 -6.31
CA ALA A 48 -0.46 -26.60 -5.64
C ALA A 48 -1.83 -26.95 -6.25
N LYS A 49 -2.61 -25.94 -6.68
CA LYS A 49 -3.99 -26.12 -7.18
C LYS A 49 -4.13 -25.99 -8.71
N ARG A 50 -3.08 -25.54 -9.42
CA ARG A 50 -3.09 -25.16 -10.86
C ARG A 50 -4.12 -24.09 -11.24
N GLU A 51 -4.60 -23.32 -10.26
CA GLU A 51 -5.53 -22.22 -10.46
C GLU A 51 -4.95 -20.94 -9.87
N LEU A 52 -4.94 -19.86 -10.65
CA LEU A 52 -4.56 -18.53 -10.18
C LEU A 52 -5.67 -18.00 -9.28
N LEU A 53 -5.51 -18.14 -7.96
CA LEU A 53 -6.38 -17.47 -7.01
C LEU A 53 -6.12 -15.96 -7.09
N ALA A 54 -7.09 -15.23 -7.63
CA ALA A 54 -6.97 -13.78 -7.81
C ALA A 54 -7.01 -13.02 -6.46
N GLU A 55 -7.55 -13.62 -5.40
CA GLU A 55 -7.66 -12.99 -4.08
C GLU A 55 -6.30 -12.56 -3.48
N PRO A 56 -5.29 -13.44 -3.31
CA PRO A 56 -3.99 -13.02 -2.78
C PRO A 56 -3.19 -12.11 -3.72
N PHE A 57 -3.38 -12.24 -5.04
CA PHE A 57 -2.75 -11.32 -6.01
C PHE A 57 -3.33 -9.90 -5.93
N LEU A 58 -4.65 -9.78 -5.78
CA LEU A 58 -5.33 -8.50 -5.57
C LEU A 58 -4.91 -7.85 -4.25
N LEU A 59 -4.75 -8.64 -3.18
CA LEU A 59 -4.24 -8.14 -1.89
C LEU A 59 -2.83 -7.56 -2.02
N ALA A 60 -1.91 -8.27 -2.71
CA ALA A 60 -0.57 -7.78 -2.98
C ALA A 60 -0.58 -6.46 -3.77
N GLY A 61 -1.45 -6.34 -4.78
CA GLY A 61 -1.63 -5.11 -5.57
C GLY A 61 -2.16 -3.93 -4.74
N ILE A 62 -3.11 -4.18 -3.83
CA ILE A 62 -3.63 -3.15 -2.91
C ILE A 62 -2.51 -2.66 -2.00
N ILE A 63 -1.70 -3.56 -1.45
CA ILE A 63 -0.61 -3.22 -0.53
C ILE A 63 0.50 -2.45 -1.25
N ALA A 64 0.85 -2.84 -2.48
CA ALA A 64 1.77 -2.10 -3.33
C ALA A 64 1.28 -0.67 -3.61
N SER A 65 -0.02 -0.51 -3.89
CA SER A 65 -0.60 0.82 -4.11
C SER A 65 -0.59 1.68 -2.84
N ILE A 66 -0.89 1.10 -1.68
CA ILE A 66 -0.83 1.80 -0.38
C ILE A 66 0.60 2.22 -0.04
N LYS A 67 1.59 1.36 -0.30
CA LYS A 67 3.02 1.67 -0.13
C LYS A 67 3.39 2.96 -0.87
N GLU A 68 3.07 3.01 -2.16
CA GLU A 68 3.37 4.16 -3.03
C GLU A 68 2.71 5.44 -2.49
N ILE A 69 1.43 5.36 -2.07
CA ILE A 69 0.69 6.49 -1.47
C ILE A 69 1.41 7.05 -0.24
N ILE A 70 1.90 6.19 0.67
CA ILE A 70 2.57 6.65 1.89
C ILE A 70 3.88 7.36 1.55
N VAL A 71 4.70 6.77 0.68
CA VAL A 71 5.99 7.35 0.28
C VAL A 71 5.79 8.68 -0.46
N LEU A 72 4.83 8.73 -1.40
CA LEU A 72 4.49 9.95 -2.13
C LEU A 72 3.93 11.04 -1.22
N SER A 73 3.13 10.68 -0.22
CA SER A 73 2.54 11.65 0.72
C SER A 73 3.61 12.39 1.53
N VAL A 74 4.67 11.69 1.96
CA VAL A 74 5.77 12.35 2.66
C VAL A 74 6.63 13.19 1.71
N LYS A 75 6.94 12.68 0.52
CA LYS A 75 7.62 13.49 -0.51
C LYS A 75 6.81 14.74 -0.90
N ALA A 76 5.49 14.65 -0.86
CA ALA A 76 4.61 15.79 -1.11
C ALA A 76 4.59 16.78 0.05
N ALA A 77 4.75 16.32 1.30
CA ALA A 77 4.90 17.20 2.46
C ALA A 77 6.17 18.06 2.37
N GLU A 78 7.28 17.52 1.83
CA GLU A 78 8.54 18.26 1.62
C GLU A 78 8.49 19.28 0.47
N THR A 79 7.53 19.13 -0.43
CA THR A 79 7.36 20.02 -1.60
C THR A 79 6.23 21.03 -1.41
N VAL A 80 5.61 21.08 -0.23
CA VAL A 80 4.59 22.09 0.11
C VAL A 80 5.15 23.48 -0.17
N GLY A 81 4.44 24.25 -1.01
CA GLY A 81 4.87 25.58 -1.48
C GLY A 81 5.60 25.59 -2.83
N LYS A 82 6.04 24.44 -3.35
CA LYS A 82 6.58 24.27 -4.72
C LYS A 82 5.42 23.92 -5.66
N GLY A 83 4.61 24.92 -6.00
CA GLY A 83 3.24 24.76 -6.54
C GLY A 83 3.03 23.80 -7.72
N SER A 84 3.97 23.66 -8.66
CA SER A 84 3.85 22.68 -9.75
C SER A 84 4.13 21.25 -9.29
N VAL A 85 5.24 21.05 -8.57
CA VAL A 85 5.69 19.73 -8.09
C VAL A 85 4.70 19.14 -7.10
N PHE A 86 4.21 19.95 -6.16
CA PHE A 86 3.20 19.52 -5.20
C PHE A 86 1.91 19.07 -5.88
N ARG A 87 1.46 19.81 -6.91
CA ARG A 87 0.24 19.46 -7.64
C ARG A 87 0.39 18.15 -8.39
N ASP A 88 1.53 17.91 -9.03
CA ASP A 88 1.79 16.66 -9.75
C ASP A 88 1.77 15.46 -8.77
N GLN A 89 2.42 15.59 -7.61
CA GLN A 89 2.39 14.57 -6.56
C GLN A 89 0.98 14.33 -6.00
N MET A 90 0.16 15.38 -5.84
CA MET A 90 -1.24 15.23 -5.43
C MET A 90 -2.08 14.46 -6.45
N VAL A 91 -1.86 14.70 -7.75
CA VAL A 91 -2.55 13.96 -8.82
C VAL A 91 -2.12 12.50 -8.82
N GLU A 92 -0.83 12.22 -8.65
CA GLU A 92 -0.29 10.87 -8.57
C GLU A 92 -0.90 10.08 -7.40
N ILE A 93 -0.91 10.68 -6.20
CA ILE A 93 -1.56 10.11 -5.01
C ILE A 93 -3.06 9.87 -5.25
N GLY A 94 -3.75 10.83 -5.87
CA GLY A 94 -5.15 10.68 -6.24
C GLY A 94 -5.40 9.50 -7.17
N SER A 95 -4.54 9.32 -8.18
CA SER A 95 -4.63 8.20 -9.13
C SER A 95 -4.40 6.84 -8.47
N LEU A 96 -3.46 6.76 -7.53
CA LEU A 96 -3.23 5.56 -6.71
C LEU A 96 -4.42 5.25 -5.80
N GLY A 97 -5.05 6.27 -5.22
CA GLY A 97 -6.28 6.11 -4.45
C GLY A 97 -7.41 5.50 -5.29
N VAL A 98 -7.58 5.95 -6.54
CA VAL A 98 -8.53 5.36 -7.49
C VAL A 98 -8.18 3.90 -7.79
N LEU A 99 -6.90 3.59 -8.01
CA LEU A 99 -6.43 2.22 -8.24
C LEU A 99 -6.78 1.29 -7.06
N VAL A 100 -6.53 1.73 -5.83
CA VAL A 100 -6.89 0.97 -4.61
C VAL A 100 -8.39 0.65 -4.59
N LEU A 101 -9.24 1.64 -4.91
CA LEU A 101 -10.69 1.43 -4.94
C LEU A 101 -11.11 0.44 -6.03
N LEU A 102 -10.51 0.50 -7.22
CA LEU A 102 -10.77 -0.44 -8.31
C LEU A 102 -10.35 -1.87 -7.96
N LEU A 103 -9.18 -2.03 -7.34
CA LEU A 103 -8.70 -3.33 -6.86
C LEU A 103 -9.61 -3.87 -5.76
N GLY A 104 -10.02 -3.03 -4.80
CA GLY A 104 -10.96 -3.38 -3.74
C GLY A 104 -12.33 -3.79 -4.29
N LEU A 105 -12.84 -3.07 -5.29
CA LEU A 105 -14.09 -3.42 -5.97
C LEU A 105 -13.96 -4.76 -6.71
N THR A 106 -12.84 -5.00 -7.40
CA THR A 106 -12.58 -6.27 -8.09
C THR A 106 -12.55 -7.42 -7.10
N ALA A 107 -11.86 -7.26 -5.96
CA ALA A 107 -11.82 -8.25 -4.90
C ALA A 107 -13.20 -8.51 -4.30
N PHE A 108 -14.01 -7.46 -4.11
CA PHE A 108 -15.38 -7.58 -3.63
C PHE A 108 -16.28 -8.37 -4.59
N LEU A 109 -16.20 -8.07 -5.89
CA LEU A 109 -16.98 -8.77 -6.92
C LEU A 109 -16.59 -10.25 -7.03
N LEU A 110 -15.29 -10.56 -6.92
CA LEU A 110 -14.80 -11.93 -6.94
C LEU A 110 -15.35 -12.74 -5.74
N ARG A 111 -15.25 -12.16 -4.53
CA ARG A 111 -15.81 -12.77 -3.30
C ARG A 111 -17.33 -12.95 -3.35
N ARG A 112 -18.04 -12.08 -4.08
CA ARG A 112 -19.49 -12.23 -4.27
C ARG A 112 -19.81 -13.40 -5.20
N LYS A 113 -19.05 -13.59 -6.28
CA LYS A 113 -19.25 -14.70 -7.24
C LYS A 113 -18.97 -16.07 -6.62
N GLU A 114 -17.96 -16.19 -5.75
CA GLU A 114 -17.67 -17.44 -5.02
C GLU A 114 -18.75 -17.81 -3.99
N ARG A 115 -19.66 -16.88 -3.67
CA ARG A 115 -20.76 -17.07 -2.73
C ARG A 115 -22.10 -17.43 -3.37
N GLU A 116 -22.22 -17.43 -4.69
CA GLU A 116 -23.37 -18.04 -5.37
C GLU A 116 -23.09 -19.56 -5.44
N PRO A 117 -23.70 -20.38 -4.57
CA PRO A 117 -23.56 -21.82 -4.65
C PRO A 117 -24.23 -22.26 -5.94
N ASP A 118 -23.67 -23.30 -6.54
CA ASP A 118 -24.22 -24.04 -7.66
C ASP A 118 -25.69 -24.46 -7.35
N GLU A 119 -26.67 -23.63 -7.70
CA GLU A 119 -28.07 -24.02 -7.84
C GLU A 119 -28.21 -24.88 -9.11
N GLY A 120 -27.55 -26.04 -9.07
CA GLY A 120 -27.51 -27.03 -10.14
C GLY A 120 -27.78 -28.45 -9.65
N ASP A 121 -27.74 -28.73 -8.35
CA ASP A 121 -28.24 -30.00 -7.80
C ASP A 121 -29.75 -29.93 -7.59
N LYS A 122 -30.50 -29.93 -8.68
CA LYS A 122 -31.83 -30.55 -8.67
C LYS A 122 -31.63 -32.01 -9.02
N GLY A 123 -31.16 -32.76 -8.04
CA GLY A 123 -31.34 -34.20 -8.02
C GLY A 123 -32.82 -34.55 -8.12
N SER A 124 -33.07 -35.63 -8.87
CA SER A 124 -34.09 -36.67 -8.67
C SER A 124 -34.79 -37.02 -9.99
N PRO A 125 -35.27 -38.27 -10.16
CA PRO A 125 -34.76 -39.56 -9.69
C PRO A 125 -34.33 -40.50 -10.83
#